data_AF-A0A355DNM8-F1
#
_entry.id   AF-A0A355DNM8-F1
#
_cell.length_a   1.000
_cell.length_b   1.000
_cell.length_c   1.000
_cell.angle_alpha   90.00
_cell.angle_beta   90.00
_cell.angle_gamma   90.00
#
_symmetry.space_group_name_H-M   'P 1'
#
loop_
_entity.id
_entity.type
_entity.pdbx_description
1 polymer ?
#
loop_
_entity_poly.entity_id
_entity_poly.type
_entity_poly.pdbx_seq_one_letter_code
_entity_poly.pdbx_strand_id
1 'polypeptide(L)'
;KRAPLVLAGVEYLFPIYREANTYQHLIDEGITGNPENAKPEELQAQAWEIVEPLFLKSQQEAIDHYRELAQTGRSSSNIKEAVPAAYYGRIEELFVAVGVQQWGSFNPDTNTIDLHAEAEPGDEDLLNSAAIQTILNGGTVYAVEPDQVPDEAPLAAVFRY
;
A
#
# COMPACT_ATOMS: atom_id res chain seq x y z
N LYS A 1 -8.36 -11.71 -7.08
CA LYS A 1 -7.66 -10.64 -7.82
C LYS A 1 -8.54 -9.39 -7.73
N ARG A 2 -7.99 -8.26 -7.24
CA ARG A 2 -8.74 -7.01 -6.94
C ARG A 2 -8.29 -5.81 -7.80
N ALA A 3 -7.44 -6.04 -8.81
CA ALA A 3 -6.86 -4.96 -9.60
C ALA A 3 -7.92 -4.28 -10.50
N PRO A 4 -7.88 -2.96 -10.69
CA PRO A 4 -8.77 -2.29 -11.62
C PRO A 4 -8.53 -2.78 -13.05
N LEU A 5 -9.62 -2.89 -13.83
CA LEU A 5 -9.58 -3.25 -15.25
C LEU A 5 -10.04 -2.05 -16.07
N VAL A 6 -9.16 -1.56 -16.95
CA VAL A 6 -9.45 -0.46 -17.89
C VAL A 6 -9.56 -1.06 -19.30
N LEU A 7 -10.61 -0.70 -20.03
CA LEU A 7 -10.77 -1.10 -21.43
C LEU A 7 -10.05 -0.14 -22.36
N ALA A 8 -9.47 -0.66 -23.44
CA ALA A 8 -8.93 0.13 -24.53
C ALA A 8 -9.57 -0.29 -25.84
N GLY A 9 -10.13 0.66 -26.61
CA GLY A 9 -10.80 0.35 -27.86
C GLY A 9 -11.79 1.41 -28.33
N VAL A 10 -12.60 1.03 -29.32
CA VAL A 10 -13.68 1.88 -29.83
C VAL A 10 -14.80 2.01 -28.80
N GLU A 11 -15.20 3.25 -28.50
CA GLU A 11 -16.07 3.62 -27.38
C GLU A 11 -17.40 2.85 -27.34
N TYR A 12 -18.00 2.59 -28.51
CA TYR A 12 -19.29 1.89 -28.60
C TYR A 12 -19.23 0.43 -28.13
N LEU A 13 -18.05 -0.18 -28.03
CA LEU A 13 -17.89 -1.55 -27.51
C LEU A 13 -17.88 -1.60 -25.98
N PHE A 14 -17.62 -0.48 -25.29
CA PHE A 14 -17.49 -0.49 -23.83
C PHE A 14 -18.80 -0.85 -23.11
N PRO A 15 -19.98 -0.30 -23.48
CA PRO A 15 -21.24 -0.71 -22.86
C PRO A 15 -21.55 -2.20 -23.12
N ILE A 16 -21.26 -2.69 -24.33
CA ILE A 16 -21.48 -4.10 -24.72
C ILE A 16 -20.62 -5.03 -23.87
N TYR A 17 -19.34 -4.68 -23.68
CA TYR A 17 -18.46 -5.45 -22.81
C TYR A 17 -18.92 -5.40 -21.35
N ARG A 18 -19.36 -4.22 -20.86
CA ARG A 18 -19.85 -4.04 -19.49
C ARG A 18 -21.03 -4.96 -19.17
N GLU A 19 -21.95 -5.17 -20.12
CA GLU A 19 -23.09 -6.10 -19.97
C GLU A 19 -22.65 -7.57 -19.87
N ALA A 20 -21.61 -7.97 -20.62
CA ALA A 20 -21.08 -9.33 -20.61
C ALA A 20 -20.04 -9.59 -19.50
N ASN A 21 -19.51 -8.54 -18.89
CA ASN A 21 -18.44 -8.62 -17.91
C ASN A 21 -18.92 -9.12 -16.54
N THR A 22 -18.17 -10.02 -15.94
CA THR A 22 -18.40 -10.53 -14.57
C THR A 22 -17.35 -10.05 -13.57
N TYR A 23 -16.33 -9.33 -14.04
CA TYR A 23 -15.26 -8.82 -13.19
C TYR A 23 -15.69 -7.55 -12.44
N GLN A 24 -15.66 -7.60 -11.11
CA GLN A 24 -16.23 -6.55 -10.25
C GLN A 24 -15.49 -5.21 -10.30
N HIS A 25 -14.23 -5.18 -10.73
CA HIS A 25 -13.39 -3.98 -10.70
C HIS A 25 -13.16 -3.40 -12.10
N LEU A 26 -14.15 -3.55 -12.99
CA LEU A 26 -14.16 -2.85 -14.27
C LEU A 26 -14.36 -1.35 -14.01
N ILE A 27 -13.45 -0.54 -14.53
CA ILE A 27 -13.54 0.93 -14.47
C ILE A 27 -14.48 1.42 -15.58
N ASP A 28 -15.30 2.41 -15.25
CA ASP A 28 -16.28 2.94 -16.20
C ASP A 28 -15.64 3.74 -17.33
N GLU A 29 -14.56 4.46 -17.01
CA GLU A 29 -13.72 5.17 -17.96
C GLU A 29 -12.71 4.21 -18.62
N GLY A 30 -12.50 4.38 -19.92
CA GLY A 30 -11.60 3.57 -20.71
C GLY A 30 -10.86 4.38 -21.76
N ILE A 31 -9.80 3.79 -22.30
CA ILE A 31 -8.96 4.39 -23.33
C ILE A 31 -9.65 4.27 -24.68
N THR A 32 -10.22 5.37 -25.17
CA THR A 32 -10.92 5.39 -26.46
C THR A 32 -9.95 5.54 -27.63
N GLY A 33 -10.23 4.87 -28.75
CA GLY A 33 -9.47 5.02 -29.99
C GLY A 33 -9.08 3.69 -30.63
N ASN A 34 -7.98 3.69 -31.39
CA ASN A 34 -7.42 2.48 -31.99
C ASN A 34 -6.18 2.00 -31.22
N PRO A 35 -6.32 1.04 -30.30
CA PRO A 35 -5.19 0.51 -29.52
C PRO A 35 -4.27 -0.40 -30.35
N GLU A 36 -4.63 -0.81 -31.57
CA GLU A 36 -3.87 -1.76 -32.40
C GLU A 36 -2.44 -1.27 -32.72
N ASN A 37 -2.28 0.06 -32.86
CA ASN A 37 -0.98 0.68 -33.14
C ASN A 37 -0.32 1.27 -31.88
N ALA A 38 -0.99 1.24 -30.73
CA ALA A 38 -0.45 1.77 -29.49
C ALA A 38 0.57 0.80 -28.90
N LYS A 39 1.67 1.34 -28.38
CA LYS A 39 2.64 0.52 -27.65
C LYS A 39 2.11 0.17 -26.26
N PRO A 40 2.51 -0.96 -25.66
CA PRO A 40 2.11 -1.32 -24.30
C PRO A 40 2.36 -0.21 -23.27
N GLU A 41 3.46 0.52 -23.39
CA GLU A 41 3.83 1.62 -22.49
C GLU A 41 2.90 2.84 -22.63
N GLU A 42 2.41 3.11 -23.84
CA GLU A 42 1.46 4.19 -24.11
C GLU A 42 0.09 3.87 -23.52
N LEU A 43 -0.37 2.63 -23.66
CA LEU A 43 -1.60 2.15 -23.03
C LEU A 43 -1.49 2.14 -21.50
N GLN A 44 -0.32 1.77 -20.97
CA GLN A 44 -0.07 1.77 -19.54
C GLN A 44 -0.08 3.20 -18.97
N ALA A 45 0.54 4.16 -19.65
CA ALA A 45 0.52 5.57 -19.23
C ALA A 45 -0.92 6.14 -19.23
N GLN A 46 -1.69 5.89 -20.28
CA GLN A 46 -3.09 6.35 -20.36
C GLN A 46 -3.98 5.65 -19.33
N ALA A 47 -3.77 4.36 -19.09
CA ALA A 47 -4.49 3.64 -18.04
C ALA A 47 -4.14 4.19 -16.65
N TRP A 48 -2.87 4.58 -16.43
CA TRP A 48 -2.41 5.15 -15.17
C TRP A 48 -3.15 6.44 -14.83
N GLU A 49 -3.32 7.36 -15.78
CA GLU A 49 -4.10 8.60 -15.56
C GLU A 49 -5.53 8.35 -15.07
N ILE A 50 -6.14 7.23 -15.48
CA ILE A 50 -7.50 6.84 -15.07
C ILE A 50 -7.49 6.19 -13.68
N VAL A 51 -6.51 5.32 -13.39
CA VAL A 51 -6.53 4.51 -12.15
C VAL A 51 -5.81 5.17 -10.97
N GLU A 52 -4.82 6.03 -11.22
CA GLU A 52 -4.04 6.71 -10.18
C GLU A 52 -4.93 7.43 -9.15
N PRO A 53 -5.97 8.20 -9.54
CA PRO A 53 -6.85 8.86 -8.58
C PRO A 53 -7.57 7.89 -7.63
N LEU A 54 -7.85 6.65 -8.08
CA LEU A 54 -8.48 5.63 -7.25
C LEU A 54 -7.52 5.13 -6.16
N PHE A 55 -6.26 4.93 -6.51
CA PHE A 55 -5.22 4.53 -5.55
C PHE A 55 -4.92 5.65 -4.55
N LEU A 56 -4.80 6.90 -5.04
CA LEU A 56 -4.61 8.06 -4.18
C LEU A 56 -5.78 8.27 -3.22
N LYS A 57 -7.02 8.07 -3.69
CA LYS A 57 -8.20 8.13 -2.83
C LYS A 57 -8.17 7.08 -1.73
N SER A 58 -7.84 5.83 -2.07
CA SER A 58 -7.74 4.75 -1.06
C SER A 58 -6.63 5.02 -0.04
N GLN A 59 -5.50 5.57 -0.48
CA GLN A 59 -4.41 6.00 0.42
C GLN A 59 -4.89 7.10 1.37
N GLN A 60 -5.60 8.12 0.85
CA GLN A 60 -6.11 9.21 1.68
C GLN A 60 -7.14 8.72 2.70
N GLU A 61 -8.07 7.84 2.29
CA GLU A 61 -9.04 7.22 3.18
C GLU A 61 -8.37 6.45 4.33
N ALA A 62 -7.29 5.71 4.02
CA ALA A 62 -6.52 5.00 5.04
C ALA A 62 -5.77 5.96 5.99
N ILE A 63 -5.22 7.08 5.47
CA ILE A 63 -4.58 8.13 6.30
C ILE A 63 -5.62 8.75 7.25
N ASP A 64 -6.81 9.03 6.75
CA ASP A 64 -7.89 9.60 7.57
C ASP A 64 -8.34 8.60 8.64
N HIS A 65 -8.47 7.31 8.30
CA HIS A 65 -8.74 6.23 9.24
C HIS A 65 -7.66 6.11 10.33
N TYR A 66 -6.37 6.21 9.97
CA TYR A 66 -5.28 6.25 10.95
C TYR A 66 -5.45 7.39 11.95
N ARG A 67 -5.78 8.60 11.45
CA ARG A 67 -5.96 9.81 12.27
C ARG A 67 -7.16 9.69 13.21
N GLU A 68 -8.26 9.10 12.74
CA GLU A 68 -9.44 8.81 13.57
C GLU A 68 -9.10 7.89 14.74
N LEU A 69 -8.22 6.91 14.51
CA LEU A 69 -7.83 5.92 15.52
C LEU A 69 -6.69 6.36 16.44
N ALA A 70 -6.00 7.47 16.15
CA ALA A 70 -4.82 7.94 16.90
C ALA A 70 -5.06 8.11 18.41
N GLN A 71 -6.30 8.39 18.84
CA GLN A 71 -6.66 8.56 20.25
C GLN A 71 -7.24 7.29 20.90
N THR A 72 -7.41 6.21 20.13
CA THR A 72 -8.06 4.97 20.58
C THR A 72 -7.07 3.88 20.98
N GLY A 73 -5.77 4.09 20.73
CA GLY A 73 -4.73 3.07 20.91
C GLY A 73 -4.70 1.99 19.83
N ARG A 74 -5.55 2.11 18.79
CA ARG A 74 -5.60 1.19 17.63
C ARG A 74 -4.74 1.66 16.46
N SER A 75 -3.91 2.67 16.64
CA SER A 75 -2.89 3.07 15.68
C SER A 75 -1.61 3.50 16.39
N SER A 76 -0.48 3.36 15.71
CA SER A 76 0.84 3.67 16.26
C SER A 76 1.84 4.00 15.16
N SER A 77 2.65 5.04 15.39
CA SER A 77 3.82 5.41 14.59
C SER A 77 5.15 4.92 15.20
N ASN A 78 5.08 4.15 16.28
CA ASN A 78 6.25 3.63 16.98
C ASN A 78 6.72 2.32 16.35
N ILE A 79 7.95 2.31 15.81
CA ILE A 79 8.59 1.11 15.25
C ILE A 79 8.58 -0.06 16.24
N LYS A 80 8.80 0.22 17.53
CA LYS A 80 8.86 -0.82 18.58
C LYS A 80 7.51 -1.51 18.83
N GLU A 81 6.42 -0.93 18.36
CA GLU A 81 5.07 -1.49 18.43
C GLU A 81 4.62 -2.06 17.09
N ALA A 82 4.92 -1.36 16.00
CA ALA A 82 4.46 -1.72 14.67
C ALA A 82 5.19 -2.95 14.11
N VAL A 83 6.51 -3.08 14.28
CA VAL A 83 7.26 -4.24 13.75
C VAL A 83 6.77 -5.56 14.39
N PRO A 84 6.61 -5.67 15.73
CA PRO A 84 6.06 -6.87 16.30
C PRO A 84 4.58 -7.05 15.94
N ALA A 85 3.81 -5.97 15.84
CA ALA A 85 2.43 -6.06 15.38
C ALA A 85 2.33 -6.61 13.95
N ALA A 86 3.25 -6.25 13.06
CA ALA A 86 3.32 -6.76 11.69
C ALA A 86 3.61 -8.26 11.70
N TYR A 87 4.63 -8.67 12.47
CA TYR A 87 5.05 -10.07 12.59
C TYR A 87 3.91 -10.97 13.09
N TYR A 88 3.17 -10.53 14.12
CA TYR A 88 2.04 -11.30 14.66
C TYR A 88 0.71 -11.06 13.92
N GLY A 89 0.72 -10.40 12.77
CA GLY A 89 -0.47 -10.22 11.92
C GLY A 89 -1.56 -9.32 12.53
N ARG A 90 -1.17 -8.38 13.38
CA ARG A 90 -2.06 -7.43 14.06
C ARG A 90 -2.32 -6.16 13.28
N ILE A 91 -1.54 -5.91 12.23
CA ILE A 91 -1.70 -4.73 11.38
C ILE A 91 -2.78 -4.97 10.32
N GLU A 92 -3.67 -3.99 10.19
CA GLU A 92 -4.65 -3.87 9.13
C GLU A 92 -4.10 -3.04 7.97
N GLU A 93 -3.57 -1.85 8.29
CA GLU A 93 -2.98 -0.91 7.34
C GLU A 93 -1.62 -0.43 7.85
N LEU A 94 -0.61 -0.42 6.97
CA LEU A 94 0.73 0.08 7.27
C LEU A 94 1.12 1.14 6.24
N PHE A 95 1.60 2.28 6.71
CA PHE A 95 2.28 3.30 5.92
C PHE A 95 3.78 3.18 6.15
N VAL A 96 4.57 3.15 5.09
CA VAL A 96 6.04 3.06 5.17
C VAL A 96 6.68 4.09 4.26
N ALA A 97 7.65 4.84 4.79
CA ALA A 97 8.41 5.81 4.03
C ALA A 97 9.31 5.13 2.99
N VAL A 98 9.13 5.46 1.71
CA VAL A 98 10.01 4.98 0.64
C VAL A 98 11.38 5.64 0.72
N GLY A 99 12.44 4.87 0.43
CA GLY A 99 13.81 5.38 0.45
C GLY A 99 14.40 5.65 1.84
N VAL A 100 13.64 5.41 2.91
CA VAL A 100 14.12 5.45 4.30
C VAL A 100 14.39 4.03 4.76
N GLN A 101 15.42 3.85 5.58
CA GLN A 101 15.76 2.57 6.18
C GLN A 101 15.89 2.73 7.69
N GLN A 102 15.41 1.74 8.44
CA GLN A 102 15.71 1.63 9.86
C GLN A 102 16.41 0.30 10.11
N TRP A 103 17.73 0.35 10.32
CA TRP A 103 18.52 -0.83 10.64
C TRP A 103 18.25 -1.30 12.06
N GLY A 104 18.29 -2.61 12.24
CA GLY A 104 18.19 -3.26 13.53
C GLY A 104 17.80 -4.72 13.42
N SER A 105 17.38 -5.28 14.55
CA SER A 105 16.90 -6.66 14.63
C SER A 105 15.65 -6.76 15.50
N PHE A 106 14.77 -7.70 15.15
CA PHE A 106 13.60 -8.05 15.95
C PHE A 106 13.76 -9.49 16.45
N ASN A 107 13.70 -9.67 17.77
CA ASN A 107 13.69 -10.98 18.39
C ASN A 107 12.26 -11.39 18.79
N PRO A 108 11.64 -12.38 18.11
CA PRO A 108 10.28 -12.81 18.38
C PRO A 108 10.12 -13.61 19.68
N ASP A 109 11.19 -14.18 20.24
CA ASP A 109 11.13 -14.96 21.49
C ASP A 109 11.02 -14.03 22.71
N THR A 110 11.72 -12.89 22.67
CA THR A 110 11.71 -11.88 23.74
C THR A 110 10.80 -10.69 23.43
N ASN A 111 10.29 -10.60 22.20
CA ASN A 111 9.51 -9.47 21.69
C ASN A 111 10.26 -8.14 21.86
N THR A 112 11.55 -8.12 21.52
CA THR A 112 12.43 -6.95 21.65
C THR A 112 12.98 -6.51 20.30
N ILE A 113 13.21 -5.21 20.18
CA ILE A 113 13.78 -4.57 18.99
C ILE A 113 15.00 -3.79 19.40
N ASP A 114 16.11 -4.11 18.75
CA ASP A 114 17.37 -3.39 18.85
C ASP A 114 17.53 -2.55 17.58
N LEU A 115 17.53 -1.22 17.75
CA LEU A 115 17.65 -0.26 16.66
C LEU A 115 19.10 0.17 16.51
N HIS A 116 19.61 0.15 15.28
CA HIS A 116 20.95 0.56 14.94
C HIS A 116 20.93 1.77 14.01
N ALA A 117 21.92 2.66 14.16
CA ALA A 117 22.06 3.86 13.33
C ALA A 117 22.65 3.54 11.94
N GLU A 118 23.47 2.50 11.87
CA GLU A 118 24.12 1.99 10.67
C GLU A 118 23.90 0.48 10.58
N ALA A 119 24.02 -0.10 9.39
CA ALA A 119 23.83 -1.53 9.18
C ALA A 119 24.94 -2.34 9.85
N GLU A 120 24.57 -3.25 10.75
CA GLU A 120 25.47 -4.21 11.36
C GLU A 120 25.30 -5.63 10.78
N PRO A 121 26.30 -6.53 10.91
CA PRO A 121 26.15 -7.91 10.45
C PRO A 121 24.97 -8.62 11.12
N GLY A 122 23.96 -8.98 10.33
CA GLY A 122 22.75 -9.65 10.79
C GLY A 122 21.54 -8.73 10.93
N ASP A 123 21.71 -7.43 10.71
CA ASP A 123 20.60 -6.49 10.68
C ASP A 123 19.72 -6.69 9.44
N GLU A 124 18.45 -6.32 9.62
CA GLU A 124 17.51 -6.12 8.54
C GLU A 124 17.00 -4.68 8.55
N ASP A 125 16.43 -4.27 7.41
CA ASP A 125 15.64 -3.05 7.37
C ASP A 125 14.26 -3.36 7.99
N LEU A 126 14.05 -2.86 9.20
CA LEU A 126 12.85 -3.13 10.00
C LEU A 126 11.59 -2.55 9.33
N LEU A 127 11.71 -1.50 8.53
CA LEU A 127 10.60 -0.94 7.76
C LEU A 127 10.16 -1.92 6.67
N ASN A 128 11.13 -2.45 5.93
CA ASN A 128 10.90 -3.47 4.91
C ASN A 128 10.40 -4.79 5.53
N SER A 129 10.94 -5.21 6.67
CA SER A 129 10.48 -6.38 7.43
C SER A 129 9.02 -6.23 7.83
N ALA A 130 8.63 -5.08 8.40
CA ALA A 130 7.24 -4.78 8.75
C ALA A 130 6.30 -4.77 7.52
N ALA A 131 6.74 -4.22 6.39
CA ALA A 131 5.98 -4.23 5.14
C ALA A 131 5.73 -5.66 4.65
N ILE A 132 6.78 -6.49 4.60
CA ILE A 132 6.67 -7.89 4.17
C ILE A 132 5.74 -8.66 5.10
N GLN A 133 5.93 -8.56 6.41
CA GLN A 133 5.11 -9.27 7.39
C GLN A 133 3.64 -8.84 7.33
N THR A 134 3.37 -7.54 7.14
CA THR A 134 2.00 -7.03 6.97
C THR A 134 1.33 -7.64 5.72
N ILE A 135 2.03 -7.67 4.58
CA ILE A 135 1.50 -8.28 3.34
C ILE A 135 1.24 -9.78 3.53
N LEU A 136 2.20 -10.50 4.12
CA LEU A 136 2.09 -11.94 4.35
C LEU A 136 0.91 -12.28 5.28
N ASN A 137 0.64 -11.42 6.27
CA ASN A 137 -0.47 -11.58 7.20
C ASN A 137 -1.80 -10.99 6.69
N GLY A 138 -1.83 -10.48 5.46
CA GLY A 138 -3.05 -10.01 4.79
C GLY A 138 -3.50 -8.60 5.17
N GLY A 139 -2.60 -7.78 5.73
CA GLY A 139 -2.80 -6.34 5.84
C GLY A 139 -2.46 -5.63 4.52
N THR A 140 -2.82 -4.35 4.44
CA THR A 140 -2.52 -3.47 3.31
C THR A 140 -1.29 -2.62 3.63
N VAL A 141 -0.38 -2.48 2.67
CA VAL A 141 0.80 -1.61 2.80
C VAL A 141 0.72 -0.48 1.79
N TYR A 142 0.85 0.75 2.29
CA TYR A 142 0.98 1.97 1.53
C TYR A 142 2.45 2.44 1.61
N ALA A 143 3.19 2.23 0.53
CA ALA A 143 4.52 2.82 0.37
C ALA A 143 4.33 4.26 -0.08
N VAL A 144 4.76 5.22 0.74
CA VAL A 144 4.50 6.65 0.53
C VAL A 144 5.78 7.46 0.70
N GLU A 145 5.81 8.66 0.13
CA GLU A 145 6.91 9.59 0.37
C GLU A 145 7.04 9.89 1.88
N PRO A 146 8.26 10.15 2.40
CA PRO A 146 8.48 10.31 3.84
C PRO A 146 7.60 11.37 4.51
N ASP A 147 7.25 12.44 3.79
CA ASP A 147 6.39 13.54 4.25
C ASP A 147 4.89 13.18 4.25
N GLN A 148 4.52 12.06 3.63
CA GLN A 148 3.15 11.56 3.56
C GLN A 148 2.88 10.46 4.60
N VAL A 149 3.90 9.99 5.32
CA VAL A 149 3.67 9.09 6.45
C VAL A 149 3.03 9.87 7.60
N PRO A 150 1.93 9.37 8.20
CA PRO A 150 1.34 10.00 9.37
C PRO A 150 2.37 10.22 10.51
N ASP A 151 2.16 11.30 11.26
CA ASP A 151 2.99 11.71 12.40
C ASP A 151 4.48 12.01 12.08
N GLU A 152 4.83 12.23 10.81
CA GLU A 152 6.22 12.50 10.39
C GLU A 152 7.21 11.39 10.83
N ALA A 153 6.68 10.18 11.01
CA ALA A 153 7.43 9.00 11.41
C ALA A 153 7.90 8.20 10.19
N PRO A 154 8.91 7.30 10.34
CA PRO A 154 9.33 6.43 9.24
C PRO A 154 8.28 5.36 8.87
N LEU A 155 7.32 5.08 9.76
CA LEU A 155 6.16 4.23 9.51
C LEU A 155 4.98 4.67 10.38
N ALA A 156 3.77 4.28 9.97
CA ALA A 156 2.57 4.38 10.77
C ALA A 156 1.68 3.16 10.55
N ALA A 157 1.06 2.63 11.60
CA ALA A 157 0.27 1.40 11.55
C ALA A 157 -1.11 1.59 12.15
N VAL A 158 -2.11 0.94 11.55
CA VAL A 158 -3.46 0.73 12.09
C VAL A 158 -3.60 -0.74 12.49
N PHE A 159 -4.11 -1.00 13.69
CA PHE A 159 -4.27 -2.33 14.24
C PHE A 159 -5.71 -2.85 14.06
N ARG A 160 -5.83 -4.15 13.80
CA ARG A 160 -7.11 -4.86 13.63
C ARG A 160 -7.98 -4.87 14.88
N TYR A 161 -7.37 -4.72 16.06
CA TYR A 161 -8.03 -4.73 17.37
C TYR A 161 -7.19 -3.99 18.41
#